data_AF-A0A1T3P3G6-F1
#
_entry.id   AF-A0A1T3P3G6-F1
#
_cell.length_a   1.000
_cell.length_b   1.000
_cell.length_c   1.000
_cell.angle_alpha   90.00
_cell.angle_beta   90.00
_cell.angle_gamma   90.00
#
_symmetry.space_group_name_H-M   'P 1'
#
loop_
_entity.id
_entity.type
_entity.pdbx_description
1 polymer ?
#
loop_
_entity_poly.entity_id
_entity_poly.type
_entity_poly.pdbx_seq_one_letter_code
_entity_poly.pdbx_strand_id
1 'polypeptide(L)'
;MGKTKTGPKGGDSGASGTGHDTTKPSGGAPTTTVPKAPKRPGGDTGGTPGGPPATTTSKTGAPAGPPPRGGNGFSHKPEHVESGARGIDASAARIEAAHTKLTGVLQAKGSFWNKDSLGQTFGKVFEPLSTGHTRAGGALQQAVAKTAGNVRVGAKKTAATEEANLKKFGQRIDGDPKKIGDADRDGKGPSGNAAQKPGPNRTPVYFVDENGRVHQLVNGQLVPATHGGTNSGIDRVLNPDGTIRVNIKTDAKGNPEVTPKGKPKRVPVPGGKGRYDRFSKKEQADNDSASPRTPVQSRPLQHPTDLSQAVEDVRRAGNDYGGNNYASLHYRDPSGQAGGDFILVGSSGQNGGHSERAIGLPMVHNGMQNDVTRLYTERAPCQVFPRTGGAGCDLWVDMHLNGPGRNSPLEVSHVADFDSTRLDGADRNGPFNRYMFDLEQHHRAGNTSPLAGVYTYRYP
;
A
#
# COMPACT_ATOMS: atom_id res chain seq x y z
N MET A 1 -28.12 65.69 14.73
CA MET A 1 -27.39 66.39 15.81
C MET A 1 -27.62 65.63 17.11
N GLY A 2 -26.59 65.01 17.70
CA GLY A 2 -26.79 64.17 18.88
C GLY A 2 -25.52 63.48 19.38
N LYS A 3 -24.72 64.25 20.11
CA LYS A 3 -23.92 63.91 21.31
C LYS A 3 -22.95 62.71 21.27
N THR A 4 -21.68 63.11 21.27
CA THR A 4 -20.49 62.45 21.81
C THR A 4 -20.64 61.95 23.25
N LYS A 5 -19.97 60.84 23.60
CA LYS A 5 -19.40 60.62 24.94
C LYS A 5 -18.06 59.88 24.87
N THR A 6 -17.09 60.54 25.47
CA THR A 6 -15.68 60.21 25.67
C THR A 6 -15.41 59.52 27.01
N GLY A 7 -14.58 58.47 26.99
CA GLY A 7 -13.65 58.03 28.07
C GLY A 7 -14.24 57.56 29.41
N PRO A 8 -13.39 57.19 30.41
CA PRO A 8 -11.92 57.19 30.42
C PRO A 8 -11.20 55.99 31.11
N LYS A 9 -9.88 55.98 30.89
CA LYS A 9 -8.73 55.68 31.78
C LYS A 9 -8.83 54.61 32.88
N GLY A 10 -7.89 53.67 32.78
CA GLY A 10 -7.47 52.78 33.86
C GLY A 10 -6.76 53.51 35.00
N GLY A 11 -6.89 52.92 36.18
CA GLY A 11 -6.19 53.28 37.40
C GLY A 11 -5.50 52.06 37.99
N ASP A 12 -4.26 52.29 38.44
CA ASP A 12 -3.48 51.42 39.31
C ASP A 12 -4.22 51.11 40.62
N SER A 13 -4.00 49.91 41.15
CA SER A 13 -3.97 49.69 42.60
C SER A 13 -3.11 48.47 42.91
N GLY A 14 -2.13 48.69 43.78
CA GLY A 14 -1.20 47.68 44.24
C GLY A 14 -1.68 46.90 45.47
N ALA A 15 -0.87 45.88 45.77
CA ALA A 15 -0.56 45.29 47.07
C ALA A 15 -1.71 44.96 48.04
N SER A 16 -1.92 43.66 48.25
CA SER A 16 -1.95 43.09 49.61
C SER A 16 -1.68 41.58 49.54
N GLY A 17 -0.72 41.14 50.36
CA GLY A 17 -0.37 39.73 50.50
C GLY A 17 -1.22 39.05 51.57
N THR A 18 -1.31 37.73 51.47
CA THR A 18 -1.48 36.83 52.61
C THR A 18 -0.73 35.54 52.29
N GLY A 19 0.09 35.11 53.25
CA GLY A 19 0.96 33.95 53.12
C GLY A 19 0.17 32.64 53.15
N HIS A 20 0.63 31.67 52.36
CA HIS A 20 0.28 30.27 52.55
C HIS A 20 1.53 29.47 52.92
N ASP A 21 1.51 29.05 54.17
CA ASP A 21 2.40 28.13 54.85
C ASP A 21 2.38 26.77 54.14
N THR A 22 3.55 26.23 53.80
CA THR A 22 3.69 24.94 53.10
C THR A 22 4.16 23.88 54.09
N THR A 23 3.21 23.26 54.78
CA THR A 23 3.47 22.02 55.53
C THR A 23 3.46 20.84 54.56
N LYS A 24 4.65 20.22 54.44
CA LYS A 24 4.95 19.04 53.62
C LYS A 24 4.36 17.78 54.28
N PRO A 25 3.64 16.91 53.55
CA PRO A 25 3.03 15.72 54.13
C PRO A 25 4.05 14.58 54.27
N SER A 26 4.20 14.05 55.48
CA SER A 26 4.83 12.74 55.74
C SER A 26 3.75 11.65 55.74
N GLY A 27 3.45 11.11 54.56
CA GLY A 27 2.60 9.94 54.40
C GLY A 27 3.44 8.72 54.06
N GLY A 28 3.58 7.78 55.01
CA GLY A 28 4.25 6.50 54.79
C GLY A 28 3.51 5.65 53.76
N ALA A 29 4.27 5.06 52.84
CA ALA A 29 3.75 4.13 51.84
C ALA A 29 3.38 2.79 52.52
N PRO A 30 2.18 2.23 52.25
CA PRO A 30 1.85 0.89 52.71
C PRO A 30 2.62 -0.15 51.89
N THR A 31 3.50 -0.91 52.54
CA THR A 31 4.11 -2.12 51.99
C THR A 31 3.04 -3.19 51.82
N THR A 32 2.59 -3.42 50.58
CA THR A 32 1.80 -4.58 50.20
C THR A 32 2.75 -5.70 49.78
N THR A 33 2.86 -6.72 50.62
CA THR A 33 3.55 -7.97 50.33
C THR A 33 2.73 -8.77 49.31
N VAL A 34 3.27 -8.94 48.11
CA VAL A 34 2.72 -9.85 47.08
C VAL A 34 3.04 -11.29 47.49
N PRO A 35 2.05 -12.19 47.66
CA PRO A 35 2.33 -13.60 47.91
C PRO A 35 2.98 -14.25 46.68
N LYS A 36 4.06 -14.98 46.95
CA LYS A 36 4.85 -15.73 45.96
C LYS A 36 3.98 -16.84 45.36
N ALA A 37 3.88 -16.89 44.03
CA ALA A 37 3.12 -17.92 43.32
C ALA A 37 3.59 -19.34 43.69
N PRO A 38 2.68 -20.33 43.85
CA PRO A 38 3.06 -21.69 44.16
C PRO A 38 3.86 -22.33 43.01
N LYS A 39 4.95 -23.03 43.38
CA LYS A 39 5.75 -23.85 42.47
C LYS A 39 4.88 -24.93 41.83
N ARG A 40 4.89 -24.97 40.51
CA ARG A 40 4.25 -26.02 39.70
C ARG A 40 4.99 -27.35 39.91
N PRO A 41 4.30 -28.48 40.12
CA PRO A 41 4.94 -29.79 40.19
C PRO A 41 5.59 -30.15 38.85
N GLY A 42 6.82 -30.67 38.91
CA GLY A 42 7.56 -31.17 37.75
C GLY A 42 6.84 -32.36 37.12
N GLY A 43 6.54 -32.24 35.84
CA GLY A 43 6.13 -33.36 35.00
C GLY A 43 7.33 -33.87 34.24
N ASP A 44 7.81 -35.05 34.64
CA ASP A 44 8.75 -35.87 33.87
C ASP A 44 8.08 -36.32 32.57
N THR A 45 8.66 -35.92 31.44
CA THR A 45 8.48 -36.64 30.16
C THR A 45 9.84 -36.76 29.51
N GLY A 46 10.55 -37.84 29.87
CA GLY A 46 11.72 -38.30 29.15
C GLY A 46 11.35 -38.75 27.74
N GLY A 47 12.01 -38.17 26.75
CA GLY A 47 11.93 -38.56 25.35
C GLY A 47 13.19 -38.13 24.64
N THR A 48 14.14 -39.06 24.48
CA THR A 48 15.35 -38.90 23.67
C THR A 48 15.00 -39.17 22.20
N PRO A 49 15.28 -38.20 21.29
CA PRO A 49 16.00 -38.54 20.06
C PRO A 49 16.89 -37.36 19.60
N GLY A 50 18.00 -37.48 18.89
CA GLY A 50 18.77 -38.58 18.32
C GLY A 50 20.12 -37.97 17.90
N GLY A 51 21.18 -38.76 17.94
CA GLY A 51 22.55 -38.30 17.66
C GLY A 51 22.76 -37.81 16.22
N PRO A 52 23.79 -36.96 15.99
CA PRO A 52 24.15 -36.53 14.64
C PRO A 52 24.66 -37.71 13.80
N PRO A 53 24.39 -37.74 12.49
CA PRO A 53 24.85 -38.82 11.63
C PRO A 53 26.36 -38.77 11.44
N ALA A 54 26.95 -39.96 11.30
CA ALA A 54 28.36 -40.21 11.12
C ALA A 54 28.91 -39.57 9.82
N THR A 55 30.08 -38.95 9.94
CA THR A 55 30.93 -38.51 8.84
C THR A 55 31.55 -39.74 8.15
N THR A 56 31.06 -40.07 6.96
CA THR A 56 31.73 -41.03 6.07
C THR A 56 32.81 -40.33 5.26
N THR A 57 34.05 -40.73 5.50
CA THR A 57 35.21 -40.50 4.62
C THR A 57 35.05 -41.31 3.34
N SER A 58 35.04 -40.66 2.17
CA SER A 58 35.13 -41.36 0.88
C SER A 58 36.22 -40.78 -0.03
N LYS A 59 37.19 -41.67 -0.26
CA LYS A 59 38.21 -41.80 -1.31
C LYS A 59 38.10 -40.93 -2.56
N THR A 60 39.30 -40.51 -2.97
CA THR A 60 39.74 -39.93 -4.23
C THR A 60 39.40 -40.77 -5.49
N GLY A 61 39.01 -40.07 -6.57
CA GLY A 61 39.46 -40.36 -7.94
C GLY A 61 38.51 -41.10 -8.89
N ALA A 62 37.67 -40.37 -9.66
CA ALA A 62 37.20 -40.76 -10.99
C ALA A 62 36.76 -39.51 -11.81
N PRO A 63 36.98 -39.46 -13.13
CA PRO A 63 36.69 -38.28 -13.95
C PRO A 63 35.19 -38.07 -14.19
N ALA A 64 34.77 -36.81 -14.20
CA ALA A 64 33.38 -36.36 -14.29
C ALA A 64 32.73 -36.70 -15.64
N GLY A 65 31.59 -37.39 -15.60
CA GLY A 65 30.66 -37.48 -16.73
C GLY A 65 29.90 -36.15 -16.97
N PRO A 66 29.26 -35.99 -18.14
CA PRO A 66 28.56 -34.76 -18.51
C PRO A 66 27.40 -34.45 -17.54
N PRO A 67 27.08 -33.16 -17.32
CA PRO A 67 26.07 -32.75 -16.37
C PRO A 67 24.67 -33.28 -16.77
N PRO A 68 23.84 -33.70 -15.79
CA PRO A 68 22.48 -34.12 -16.06
C PRO A 68 21.67 -32.97 -16.67
N ARG A 69 20.99 -33.25 -17.79
CA ARG A 69 20.04 -32.31 -18.42
C ARG A 69 18.91 -32.00 -17.44
N GLY A 70 18.64 -30.71 -17.21
CA GLY A 70 17.69 -30.19 -16.24
C GLY A 70 16.26 -30.71 -16.46
N GLY A 71 15.80 -31.54 -15.52
CA GLY A 71 14.45 -32.09 -15.46
C GLY A 71 13.62 -31.59 -14.28
N ASN A 72 13.96 -30.45 -13.69
CA ASN A 72 13.22 -29.90 -12.55
C ASN A 72 12.28 -28.78 -13.01
N GLY A 73 11.33 -29.12 -13.87
CA GLY A 73 10.16 -28.28 -14.07
C GLY A 73 9.31 -28.32 -12.79
N PHE A 74 8.82 -27.15 -12.34
CA PHE A 74 7.87 -27.09 -11.23
C PHE A 74 6.61 -27.88 -11.61
N SER A 75 6.47 -29.10 -11.08
CA SER A 75 5.25 -29.88 -11.21
C SER A 75 4.21 -29.29 -10.26
N HIS A 76 3.35 -28.44 -10.79
CA HIS A 76 2.15 -28.01 -10.09
C HIS A 76 1.11 -29.12 -10.19
N LYS A 77 0.58 -29.53 -9.05
CA LYS A 77 -0.55 -30.46 -8.93
C LYS A 77 -1.78 -29.65 -8.52
N PRO A 78 -2.69 -29.32 -9.45
CA PRO A 78 -3.87 -28.49 -9.17
C PRO A 78 -4.69 -29.00 -7.98
N GLU A 79 -4.76 -30.32 -7.81
CA GLU A 79 -5.41 -31.00 -6.69
C GLU A 79 -4.86 -30.59 -5.31
N HIS A 80 -3.58 -30.27 -5.19
CA HIS A 80 -2.99 -29.78 -3.93
C HIS A 80 -3.42 -28.34 -3.62
N VAL A 81 -3.61 -27.50 -4.64
CA VAL A 81 -4.09 -26.13 -4.47
C VAL A 81 -5.55 -26.14 -4.04
N GLU A 82 -6.39 -26.96 -4.67
CA GLU A 82 -7.79 -27.13 -4.27
C GLU A 82 -7.95 -27.73 -2.87
N SER A 83 -7.15 -28.74 -2.53
CA SER A 83 -7.14 -29.32 -1.19
C SER A 83 -6.70 -28.29 -0.14
N GLY A 84 -5.69 -27.46 -0.46
CA GLY A 84 -5.25 -26.36 0.37
C GLY A 84 -6.35 -25.30 0.58
N ALA A 85 -7.04 -24.92 -0.49
CA ALA A 85 -8.15 -23.97 -0.43
C ALA A 85 -9.29 -24.47 0.48
N ARG A 86 -9.66 -25.76 0.38
CA ARG A 86 -10.65 -26.39 1.27
C ARG A 86 -10.21 -26.37 2.73
N GLY A 87 -8.93 -26.57 3.01
CA GLY A 87 -8.36 -26.45 4.36
C GLY A 87 -8.46 -25.04 4.93
N ILE A 88 -8.24 -24.02 4.10
CA ILE A 88 -8.41 -22.62 4.49
C ILE A 88 -9.89 -22.33 4.77
N ASP A 89 -10.81 -22.84 3.95
CA ASP A 89 -12.26 -22.66 4.15
C ASP A 89 -12.74 -23.29 5.46
N ALA A 90 -12.29 -24.51 5.76
CA ALA A 90 -12.59 -25.16 7.03
C ALA A 90 -12.03 -24.37 8.22
N SER A 91 -10.84 -23.77 8.07
CA SER A 91 -10.23 -22.92 9.10
C SER A 91 -10.99 -21.61 9.27
N ALA A 92 -11.43 -20.98 8.18
CA ALA A 92 -12.25 -19.77 8.19
C ALA A 92 -13.58 -20.01 8.93
N ALA A 93 -14.26 -21.12 8.62
CA ALA A 93 -15.51 -21.52 9.27
C ALA A 93 -15.31 -21.78 10.78
N ARG A 94 -14.17 -22.39 11.19
CA ARG A 94 -13.85 -22.58 12.61
C ARG A 94 -13.60 -21.26 13.33
N ILE A 95 -12.90 -20.32 12.68
CA ILE A 95 -12.65 -18.98 13.23
C ILE A 95 -13.97 -18.22 13.39
N GLU A 96 -14.84 -18.28 12.39
CA GLU A 96 -16.18 -17.70 12.44
C GLU A 96 -17.02 -18.29 13.58
N ALA A 97 -17.11 -19.62 13.67
CA ALA A 97 -17.85 -20.28 14.76
C ALA A 97 -17.28 -19.92 16.15
N ALA A 98 -15.95 -19.86 16.29
CA ALA A 98 -15.31 -19.45 17.53
C ALA A 98 -15.58 -17.98 17.87
N HIS A 99 -15.57 -17.09 16.87
CA HIS A 99 -15.88 -15.67 17.04
C HIS A 99 -17.34 -15.46 17.42
N THR A 100 -18.28 -16.09 16.72
CA THR A 100 -19.72 -16.05 17.06
C THR A 100 -19.96 -16.54 18.49
N LYS A 101 -19.33 -17.65 18.90
CA LYS A 101 -19.44 -18.18 20.27
C LYS A 101 -18.86 -17.21 21.29
N LEU A 102 -17.69 -16.63 21.03
CA LEU A 102 -17.06 -15.64 21.91
C LEU A 102 -17.95 -14.40 22.06
N THR A 103 -18.44 -13.82 20.96
CA THR A 103 -19.33 -12.66 20.97
C THR A 103 -20.62 -12.96 21.73
N GLY A 104 -21.22 -14.15 21.54
CA GLY A 104 -22.39 -14.58 22.30
C GLY A 104 -22.13 -14.67 23.81
N VAL A 105 -20.98 -15.23 24.22
CA VAL A 105 -20.59 -15.29 25.64
C VAL A 105 -20.36 -13.88 26.22
N LEU A 106 -19.67 -13.00 25.48
CA LEU A 106 -19.41 -11.63 25.91
C LEU A 106 -20.72 -10.84 26.09
N GLN A 107 -21.67 -10.97 25.16
CA GLN A 107 -22.99 -10.33 25.25
C GLN A 107 -23.82 -10.89 26.42
N ALA A 108 -23.85 -12.21 26.58
CA ALA A 108 -24.59 -12.86 27.67
C ALA A 108 -24.05 -12.50 29.06
N LYS A 109 -22.74 -12.27 29.19
CA LYS A 109 -22.12 -11.84 30.45
C LYS A 109 -22.25 -10.34 30.70
N GLY A 110 -22.23 -9.52 29.64
CA GLY A 110 -22.42 -8.07 29.73
C GLY A 110 -23.73 -7.66 30.42
N SER A 111 -24.82 -8.40 30.18
CA SER A 111 -26.14 -8.11 30.76
C SER A 111 -26.21 -8.29 32.29
N PHE A 112 -25.32 -9.08 32.89
CA PHE A 112 -25.28 -9.29 34.33
C PHE A 112 -24.59 -8.16 35.09
N TRP A 113 -23.70 -7.41 34.44
CA TRP A 113 -22.83 -6.46 35.13
C TRP A 113 -23.49 -5.11 35.36
N ASN A 114 -24.64 -4.79 34.76
CA ASN A 114 -25.25 -3.46 34.97
C ASN A 114 -26.19 -3.37 36.19
N LYS A 115 -26.26 -4.41 37.03
CA LYS A 115 -27.26 -4.50 38.11
C LYS A 115 -26.84 -3.84 39.43
N ASP A 116 -25.55 -3.67 39.68
CA ASP A 116 -25.03 -3.02 40.89
C ASP A 116 -23.89 -2.03 40.57
N SER A 117 -23.46 -1.25 41.55
CA SER A 117 -22.45 -0.20 41.37
C SER A 117 -21.06 -0.75 41.00
N LEU A 118 -20.73 -1.95 41.46
CA LEU A 118 -19.47 -2.61 41.17
C LEU A 118 -19.44 -3.12 39.73
N GLY A 119 -20.53 -3.72 39.28
CA GLY A 119 -20.70 -4.17 37.92
C GLY A 119 -20.77 -3.01 36.92
N GLN A 120 -21.40 -1.86 37.26
CA GLN A 120 -21.34 -0.67 36.41
C GLN A 120 -19.90 -0.16 36.25
N THR A 121 -19.10 -0.22 37.31
CA THR A 121 -17.68 0.18 37.27
C THR A 121 -16.87 -0.79 36.42
N PHE A 122 -17.12 -2.09 36.55
CA PHE A 122 -16.49 -3.11 35.72
C PHE A 122 -16.90 -2.98 34.24
N GLY A 123 -18.18 -2.72 33.97
CA GLY A 123 -18.74 -2.52 32.62
C GLY A 123 -18.03 -1.41 31.86
N LYS A 124 -17.71 -0.28 32.52
CA LYS A 124 -16.94 0.82 31.92
C LYS A 124 -15.57 0.40 31.37
N VAL A 125 -14.94 -0.61 31.96
CA VAL A 125 -13.64 -1.14 31.52
C VAL A 125 -13.83 -2.30 30.55
N PHE A 126 -14.79 -3.18 30.83
CA PHE A 126 -15.01 -4.39 30.07
C PHE A 126 -15.62 -4.13 28.69
N GLU A 127 -16.62 -3.26 28.59
CA GLU A 127 -17.39 -3.06 27.36
C GLU A 127 -16.56 -2.51 26.20
N PRO A 128 -15.65 -1.53 26.40
CA PRO A 128 -14.68 -1.13 25.37
C PRO A 128 -13.76 -2.28 24.95
N LEU A 129 -13.30 -3.09 25.91
CA LEU A 129 -12.39 -4.21 25.67
C LEU A 129 -13.08 -5.34 24.87
N SER A 130 -14.29 -5.74 25.26
CA SER A 130 -15.07 -6.76 24.56
C SER A 130 -15.49 -6.32 23.16
N THR A 131 -15.83 -5.03 23.01
CA THR A 131 -16.09 -4.43 21.70
C THR A 131 -14.83 -4.46 20.82
N GLY A 132 -13.67 -4.12 21.39
CA GLY A 132 -12.38 -4.20 20.71
C GLY A 132 -12.05 -5.61 20.22
N HIS A 133 -12.21 -6.63 21.09
CA HIS A 133 -12.02 -8.03 20.70
C HIS A 133 -13.00 -8.51 19.64
N THR A 134 -14.27 -8.11 19.73
CA THR A 134 -15.28 -8.46 18.72
C THR A 134 -14.93 -7.85 17.36
N ARG A 135 -14.51 -6.58 17.31
CA ARG A 135 -14.05 -5.95 16.06
C ARG A 135 -12.80 -6.63 15.49
N ALA A 136 -11.80 -6.89 16.33
CA ALA A 136 -10.56 -7.54 15.91
C ALA A 136 -10.82 -8.95 15.34
N GLY A 137 -11.70 -9.73 15.99
CA GLY A 137 -12.09 -11.04 15.51
C GLY A 137 -12.85 -10.98 14.18
N GLY A 138 -13.75 -10.00 14.00
CA GLY A 138 -14.44 -9.79 12.73
C GLY A 138 -13.48 -9.39 11.59
N ALA A 139 -12.49 -8.54 11.88
CA ALA A 139 -11.46 -8.16 10.91
C ALA A 139 -10.59 -9.37 10.50
N LEU A 140 -10.22 -10.23 11.46
CA LEU A 140 -9.50 -11.47 11.17
C LEU A 140 -10.33 -12.42 10.31
N GLN A 141 -11.61 -12.61 10.64
CA GLN A 141 -12.54 -13.42 9.84
C GLN A 141 -12.60 -12.93 8.39
N GLN A 142 -12.77 -11.62 8.18
CA GLN A 142 -12.80 -11.01 6.85
C GLN A 142 -11.48 -11.22 6.09
N ALA A 143 -10.34 -11.05 6.77
CA ALA A 143 -9.03 -11.26 6.16
C ALA A 143 -8.84 -12.71 5.69
N VAL A 144 -9.20 -13.69 6.53
CA VAL A 144 -9.10 -15.11 6.19
C VAL A 144 -10.04 -15.46 5.02
N ALA A 145 -11.29 -14.97 5.05
CA ALA A 145 -12.23 -15.17 3.96
C ALA A 145 -11.74 -14.58 2.63
N LYS A 146 -11.14 -13.38 2.66
CA LYS A 146 -10.55 -12.73 1.48
C LYS A 146 -9.36 -13.53 0.93
N THR A 147 -8.46 -14.00 1.80
CA THR A 147 -7.33 -14.85 1.40
C THR A 147 -7.82 -16.15 0.76
N ALA A 148 -8.83 -16.81 1.33
CA ALA A 148 -9.44 -18.01 0.76
C ALA A 148 -10.02 -17.73 -0.64
N GLY A 149 -10.75 -16.63 -0.80
CA GLY A 149 -11.29 -16.19 -2.08
C GLY A 149 -10.21 -15.96 -3.13
N ASN A 150 -9.12 -15.26 -2.77
CA ASN A 150 -8.00 -15.00 -3.66
C ASN A 150 -7.30 -16.30 -4.11
N VAL A 151 -7.10 -17.26 -3.20
CA VAL A 151 -6.52 -18.57 -3.53
C VAL A 151 -7.42 -19.32 -4.52
N ARG A 152 -8.74 -19.33 -4.32
CA ARG A 152 -9.68 -19.97 -5.25
C ARG A 152 -9.66 -19.32 -6.63
N VAL A 153 -9.63 -17.99 -6.70
CA VAL A 153 -9.56 -17.25 -7.97
C VAL A 153 -8.24 -17.56 -8.69
N GLY A 154 -7.12 -17.58 -7.96
CA GLY A 154 -5.81 -17.95 -8.51
C GLY A 154 -5.78 -19.39 -9.04
N ALA A 155 -6.35 -20.34 -8.30
CA ALA A 155 -6.47 -21.74 -8.72
C ALA A 155 -7.28 -21.88 -10.01
N LYS A 156 -8.45 -21.23 -10.09
CA LYS A 156 -9.30 -21.24 -11.29
C LYS A 156 -8.59 -20.64 -12.52
N LYS A 157 -7.88 -19.52 -12.35
CA LYS A 157 -7.10 -18.90 -13.43
C LYS A 157 -5.99 -19.82 -13.93
N THR A 158 -5.29 -20.48 -13.00
CA THR A 158 -4.21 -21.42 -13.33
C THR A 158 -4.76 -22.61 -14.12
N ALA A 159 -5.85 -23.23 -13.64
CA ALA A 159 -6.51 -24.33 -14.34
C ALA A 159 -6.99 -23.93 -15.74
N ALA A 160 -7.63 -22.77 -15.88
CA ALA A 160 -8.07 -22.26 -17.19
C ALA A 160 -6.91 -21.97 -18.16
N THR A 161 -5.77 -21.50 -17.63
CA THR A 161 -4.57 -21.26 -18.43
C THR A 161 -3.94 -22.58 -18.90
N GLU A 162 -3.90 -23.58 -18.02
CA GLU A 162 -3.40 -24.92 -18.33
C GLU A 162 -4.27 -25.61 -19.38
N GLU A 163 -5.60 -25.55 -19.24
CA GLU A 163 -6.55 -26.07 -20.23
C GLU A 163 -6.38 -25.38 -21.59
N ALA A 164 -6.26 -24.05 -21.60
CA ALA A 164 -6.02 -23.29 -22.83
C ALA A 164 -4.68 -23.67 -23.49
N ASN A 165 -3.63 -23.91 -22.70
CA ASN A 165 -2.34 -24.35 -23.19
C ASN A 165 -2.39 -25.78 -23.74
N LEU A 166 -3.01 -26.72 -23.02
CA LEU A 166 -3.21 -28.10 -23.47
C LEU A 166 -3.99 -28.15 -24.79
N LYS A 167 -5.04 -27.33 -24.93
CA LYS A 167 -5.81 -27.22 -26.17
C LYS A 167 -4.94 -26.70 -27.33
N LYS A 168 -4.12 -25.68 -27.10
CA LYS A 168 -3.18 -25.15 -28.11
C LYS A 168 -2.10 -26.17 -28.48
N PHE A 169 -1.61 -26.94 -27.53
CA PHE A 169 -0.63 -28.00 -27.79
C PHE A 169 -1.23 -29.18 -28.54
N GLY A 170 -2.42 -29.64 -28.16
CA GLY A 170 -3.14 -30.70 -28.89
C GLY A 170 -3.41 -30.32 -30.34
N GLN A 171 -3.89 -29.09 -30.59
CA GLN A 171 -4.09 -28.56 -31.95
C GLN A 171 -2.81 -28.52 -32.80
N ARG A 172 -1.63 -28.41 -32.19
CA ARG A 172 -0.35 -28.43 -32.90
C ARG A 172 0.15 -29.86 -33.21
N ILE A 173 -0.28 -30.85 -32.44
CA ILE A 173 0.12 -32.26 -32.63
C ILE A 173 -0.80 -32.92 -33.66
N ASP A 174 -2.09 -32.60 -33.64
CA ASP A 174 -3.08 -33.14 -34.59
C ASP A 174 -3.12 -32.35 -35.92
N GLY A 175 -2.41 -31.21 -35.98
CA GLY A 175 -2.25 -30.42 -37.20
C GLY A 175 -1.24 -31.06 -38.15
N ASP A 176 -1.73 -31.53 -39.29
CA ASP A 176 -0.95 -32.10 -40.39
C ASP A 176 0.34 -31.25 -40.66
N PRO A 177 1.56 -31.79 -40.45
CA PRO A 177 2.80 -31.00 -40.42
C PRO A 177 3.20 -30.35 -41.76
N LYS A 178 2.37 -30.51 -42.80
CA LYS A 178 2.61 -29.98 -44.15
C LYS A 178 1.95 -28.64 -44.47
N LYS A 179 1.23 -28.00 -43.53
CA LYS A 179 0.55 -26.71 -43.77
C LYS A 179 1.00 -25.56 -42.85
N ILE A 180 2.26 -25.55 -42.42
CA ILE A 180 2.86 -24.35 -41.79
C ILE A 180 3.38 -23.44 -42.92
N GLY A 181 2.43 -22.85 -43.64
CA GLY A 181 2.67 -21.90 -44.72
C GLY A 181 1.33 -21.43 -45.25
N ASP A 182 1.06 -20.13 -45.12
CA ASP A 182 0.04 -19.39 -45.87
C ASP A 182 -1.42 -19.31 -45.39
N ALA A 183 -1.79 -19.71 -44.18
CA ALA A 183 -3.19 -19.56 -43.74
C ALA A 183 -3.34 -18.88 -42.38
N ASP A 184 -3.34 -17.54 -42.38
CA ASP A 184 -4.12 -16.73 -41.42
C ASP A 184 -4.25 -15.29 -41.97
N ARG A 185 -4.95 -15.17 -43.09
CA ARG A 185 -5.72 -13.97 -43.44
C ARG A 185 -7.17 -14.45 -43.59
N ASP A 186 -8.07 -13.75 -42.90
CA ASP A 186 -9.53 -13.84 -42.99
C ASP A 186 -10.21 -14.85 -42.05
N GLY A 187 -10.82 -14.37 -40.96
CA GLY A 187 -11.68 -15.21 -40.14
C GLY A 187 -12.26 -14.57 -38.87
N LYS A 188 -13.35 -13.82 -39.04
CA LYS A 188 -14.24 -13.28 -38.00
C LYS A 188 -14.58 -14.30 -36.89
N GLY A 189 -14.15 -14.03 -35.66
CA GLY A 189 -14.65 -14.65 -34.43
C GLY A 189 -15.78 -13.83 -33.78
N PRO A 190 -16.57 -14.43 -32.87
CA PRO A 190 -17.77 -13.82 -32.29
C PRO A 190 -17.43 -12.60 -31.43
N SER A 191 -18.14 -11.51 -31.71
CA SER A 191 -18.05 -10.18 -31.11
C SER A 191 -18.40 -10.19 -29.61
N GLY A 192 -17.46 -10.56 -28.75
CA GLY A 192 -17.47 -10.21 -27.33
C GLY A 192 -16.66 -8.93 -27.12
N ASN A 193 -17.34 -7.86 -26.67
CA ASN A 193 -16.81 -6.55 -26.25
C ASN A 193 -15.39 -6.23 -26.72
N ALA A 194 -15.31 -5.62 -27.91
CA ALA A 194 -14.09 -4.99 -28.38
C ALA A 194 -13.64 -3.98 -27.33
N ALA A 195 -12.63 -4.36 -26.54
CA ALA A 195 -11.82 -3.40 -25.81
C ALA A 195 -11.41 -2.33 -26.81
N GLN A 196 -11.94 -1.11 -26.65
CA GLN A 196 -11.59 0.02 -27.49
C GLN A 196 -10.07 0.06 -27.60
N LYS A 197 -9.53 -0.18 -28.81
CA LYS A 197 -8.12 0.08 -29.08
C LYS A 197 -7.88 1.52 -28.63
N PRO A 198 -6.95 1.77 -27.69
CA PRO A 198 -6.65 3.13 -27.28
C PRO A 198 -6.32 3.91 -28.55
N GLY A 199 -7.06 5.01 -28.77
CA GLY A 199 -6.84 5.85 -29.94
C GLY A 199 -5.37 6.26 -30.02
N PRO A 200 -4.82 6.51 -31.23
CA PRO A 200 -3.40 6.78 -31.46
C PRO A 200 -2.82 7.99 -30.71
N ASN A 201 -3.63 8.71 -29.93
CA ASN A 201 -3.27 9.95 -29.22
C ASN A 201 -3.34 9.84 -27.69
N ARG A 202 -3.48 8.64 -27.10
CA ARG A 202 -3.47 8.54 -25.63
C ARG A 202 -2.03 8.59 -25.11
N THR A 203 -1.78 9.45 -24.12
CA THR A 203 -0.52 9.50 -23.38
C THR A 203 -0.16 8.10 -22.86
N PRO A 204 1.06 7.58 -23.12
CA PRO A 204 1.44 6.25 -22.67
C PRO A 204 1.42 6.17 -21.14
N VAL A 205 0.92 5.06 -20.62
CA VAL A 205 0.80 4.80 -19.18
C VAL A 205 1.81 3.75 -18.78
N TYR A 206 2.60 4.06 -17.75
CA TYR A 206 3.57 3.16 -17.14
C TYR A 206 3.19 2.90 -15.69
N PHE A 207 3.41 1.68 -15.22
CA PHE A 207 3.20 1.25 -13.85
C PHE A 207 4.52 0.80 -13.24
N VAL A 208 4.88 1.36 -12.09
CA VAL A 208 6.02 0.92 -11.28
C VAL A 208 5.53 -0.05 -10.23
N ASP A 209 5.96 -1.30 -10.31
CA ASP A 209 5.60 -2.31 -9.32
C ASP A 209 6.40 -2.19 -8.01
N GLU A 210 6.07 -3.01 -7.02
CA GLU A 210 6.71 -2.95 -5.69
C GLU A 210 8.22 -3.25 -5.71
N ASN A 211 8.69 -3.93 -6.75
CA ASN A 211 10.11 -4.23 -6.97
C ASN A 211 10.82 -3.13 -7.76
N GLY A 212 10.10 -2.08 -8.16
CA GLY A 212 10.62 -1.00 -8.98
C GLY A 212 10.73 -1.35 -10.47
N ARG A 213 10.17 -2.49 -10.92
CA ARG A 213 10.10 -2.77 -12.37
C ARG A 213 8.99 -1.95 -12.99
N VAL A 214 9.24 -1.47 -14.20
CA VAL A 214 8.28 -0.66 -14.93
C VAL A 214 7.59 -1.51 -15.99
N HIS A 215 6.27 -1.39 -16.04
CA HIS A 215 5.41 -2.05 -17.01
C HIS A 215 4.66 -0.99 -17.80
N GLN A 216 4.62 -1.09 -19.12
CA GLN A 216 3.74 -0.29 -19.95
C GLN A 216 2.35 -0.92 -20.00
N LEU A 217 1.32 -0.11 -19.86
CA LEU A 217 -0.05 -0.53 -20.10
C LEU A 217 -0.33 -0.51 -21.62
N VAL A 218 -0.46 -1.69 -22.23
CA VAL A 218 -0.72 -1.86 -23.67
C VAL A 218 -1.98 -2.71 -23.83
N ASN A 219 -3.02 -2.15 -24.45
CA ASN A 219 -4.30 -2.84 -24.71
C ASN A 219 -4.90 -3.50 -23.45
N GLY A 220 -4.85 -2.81 -22.31
CA GLY A 220 -5.38 -3.30 -21.03
C GLY A 220 -4.51 -4.37 -20.34
N GLN A 221 -3.29 -4.60 -20.83
CA GLN A 221 -2.33 -5.53 -20.24
C GLN A 221 -1.07 -4.78 -19.80
N LEU A 222 -0.47 -5.22 -18.69
CA LEU A 222 0.83 -4.74 -18.24
C LEU A 222 1.92 -5.57 -18.93
N VAL A 223 2.74 -4.91 -19.73
CA VAL A 223 3.87 -5.50 -20.46
C VAL A 223 5.16 -4.88 -19.90
N PRO A 224 6.22 -5.66 -19.60
CA PRO A 224 7.48 -5.09 -19.12
C PRO A 224 8.01 -3.99 -20.06
N ALA A 225 8.34 -2.83 -19.51
CA ALA A 225 8.94 -1.74 -20.27
C ALA A 225 10.44 -2.00 -20.45
N THR A 226 10.94 -1.79 -21.66
CA THR A 226 12.37 -1.90 -22.00
C THR A 226 12.94 -0.52 -22.31
N HIS A 227 14.10 -0.21 -21.74
CA HIS A 227 14.82 1.04 -22.05
C HIS A 227 15.11 1.15 -23.55
N GLY A 228 14.77 2.28 -24.17
CA GLY A 228 14.94 2.54 -25.60
C GLY A 228 13.87 1.88 -26.48
N GLY A 229 12.93 1.13 -25.90
CA GLY A 229 11.83 0.48 -26.62
C GLY A 229 10.57 1.35 -26.72
N THR A 230 10.55 2.50 -26.06
CA THR A 230 9.39 3.38 -26.03
C THR A 230 9.83 4.75 -26.53
N ASN A 231 9.13 5.34 -27.50
CA ASN A 231 9.42 6.71 -27.97
C ASN A 231 8.95 7.76 -26.94
N SER A 232 9.16 7.51 -25.64
CA SER A 232 8.67 8.34 -24.54
C SER A 232 9.75 8.75 -23.56
N GLY A 233 9.51 9.83 -22.83
CA GLY A 233 10.44 10.36 -21.84
C GLY A 233 10.73 9.42 -20.67
N ILE A 234 10.04 8.27 -20.58
CA ILE A 234 10.22 7.28 -19.52
C ILE A 234 11.66 6.75 -19.46
N ASP A 235 12.38 6.67 -20.59
CA ASP A 235 13.74 6.14 -20.63
C ASP A 235 14.71 6.92 -19.73
N ARG A 236 14.43 8.21 -19.51
CA ARG A 236 15.20 9.07 -18.59
C ARG A 236 15.10 8.62 -17.13
N VAL A 237 14.04 7.89 -16.78
CA VAL A 237 13.84 7.30 -15.45
C VAL A 237 14.00 5.78 -15.44
N LEU A 238 14.40 5.12 -16.53
CA LEU A 238 14.58 3.65 -16.57
C LEU A 238 16.04 3.23 -16.59
N ASN A 239 16.43 2.29 -15.73
CA ASN A 239 17.66 1.53 -15.88
C ASN A 239 17.59 0.66 -17.15
N PRO A 240 18.74 0.22 -17.70
CA PRO A 240 18.76 -0.68 -18.86
C PRO A 240 17.95 -1.98 -18.68
N ASP A 241 17.77 -2.43 -17.43
CA ASP A 241 17.01 -3.64 -17.09
C ASP A 241 15.49 -3.42 -16.95
N GLY A 242 15.00 -2.22 -17.28
CA GLY A 242 13.57 -1.86 -17.18
C GLY A 242 13.09 -1.56 -15.76
N THR A 243 14.00 -1.53 -14.77
CA THR A 243 13.68 -0.99 -13.44
C THR A 243 13.77 0.52 -13.41
N ILE A 244 13.08 1.15 -12.46
CA ILE A 244 13.14 2.59 -12.30
C ILE A 244 14.50 3.00 -11.71
N ARG A 245 15.08 4.08 -12.26
CA ARG A 245 16.26 4.79 -11.75
C ARG A 245 15.89 5.49 -10.45
N VAL A 246 15.75 4.70 -9.40
CA VAL A 246 15.90 5.19 -8.04
C VAL A 246 17.38 5.12 -7.69
N ASN A 247 17.86 6.12 -6.97
CA ASN A 247 19.18 6.17 -6.39
C ASN A 247 19.32 5.01 -5.37
N ILE A 248 19.54 3.79 -5.85
CA ILE A 248 19.95 2.64 -5.06
C ILE A 248 21.46 2.71 -5.02
N LYS A 249 22.02 2.69 -3.82
CA LYS A 249 23.46 2.64 -3.64
C LYS A 249 23.91 1.30 -4.19
N THR A 250 24.74 1.30 -5.22
CA THR A 250 25.32 0.10 -5.78
C THR A 250 26.73 -0.11 -5.23
N ASP A 251 27.16 -1.37 -5.14
CA ASP A 251 28.54 -1.72 -4.87
C ASP A 251 29.43 -1.43 -6.10
N ALA A 252 30.75 -1.64 -5.98
CA ALA A 252 31.69 -1.43 -7.07
C ALA A 252 31.44 -2.31 -8.31
N LYS A 253 30.57 -3.33 -8.19
CA LYS A 253 30.20 -4.25 -9.28
C LYS A 253 28.83 -3.89 -9.88
N GLY A 254 28.20 -2.82 -9.42
CA GLY A 254 26.88 -2.38 -9.89
C GLY A 254 25.70 -3.13 -9.23
N ASN A 255 25.93 -4.00 -8.25
CA ASN A 255 24.84 -4.67 -7.54
C ASN A 255 24.23 -3.73 -6.50
N PRO A 256 22.91 -3.78 -6.26
CA PRO A 256 22.30 -3.08 -5.14
C PRO A 256 22.98 -3.43 -3.81
N GLU A 257 23.58 -2.44 -3.13
CA GLU A 257 23.94 -2.62 -1.72
C GLU A 257 22.65 -2.85 -0.95
N VAL A 258 22.59 -3.90 -0.14
CA VAL A 258 21.43 -4.16 0.75
C VAL A 258 21.78 -3.83 2.20
N THR A 259 20.77 -3.41 2.96
CA THR A 259 20.81 -3.32 4.42
C THR A 259 20.94 -4.73 5.03
N PRO A 260 21.30 -4.87 6.31
CA PRO A 260 21.32 -6.17 6.99
C PRO A 260 19.99 -6.95 6.93
N LYS A 261 18.88 -6.25 6.65
CA LYS A 261 17.54 -6.83 6.45
C LYS A 261 17.22 -7.17 5.00
N GLY A 262 18.22 -7.15 4.10
CA GLY A 262 18.06 -7.47 2.67
C GLY A 262 17.40 -6.38 1.82
N LYS A 263 17.06 -5.21 2.39
CA LYS A 263 16.46 -4.10 1.61
C LYS A 263 17.53 -3.28 0.90
N PRO A 264 17.39 -2.91 -0.38
CA PRO A 264 18.34 -2.03 -1.08
C PRO A 264 18.58 -0.72 -0.30
N LYS A 265 19.84 -0.36 -0.10
CA LYS A 265 20.26 0.93 0.44
C LYS A 265 20.01 1.99 -0.62
N ARG A 266 19.50 3.15 -0.19
CA ARG A 266 19.25 4.28 -1.08
C ARG A 266 20.35 5.33 -0.93
N VAL A 267 20.82 5.89 -2.04
CA VAL A 267 21.66 7.10 -2.03
C VAL A 267 20.76 8.26 -1.59
N PRO A 268 21.19 9.10 -0.65
CA PRO A 268 20.46 10.32 -0.30
C PRO A 268 20.16 11.16 -1.56
N VAL A 269 19.00 11.83 -1.62
CA VAL A 269 18.77 12.84 -2.67
C VAL A 269 19.88 13.89 -2.58
N PRO A 270 20.47 14.32 -3.71
CA PRO A 270 21.33 15.50 -3.73
C PRO A 270 20.64 16.69 -3.02
N GLY A 271 21.33 17.30 -2.05
CA GLY A 271 20.78 18.39 -1.21
C GLY A 271 20.07 17.94 0.08
N GLY A 272 19.76 16.65 0.24
CA GLY A 272 19.18 16.11 1.47
C GLY A 272 20.23 15.49 2.39
N LYS A 273 20.60 16.16 3.48
CA LYS A 273 21.44 15.55 4.53
C LYS A 273 20.71 14.38 5.20
N GLY A 274 20.86 13.18 4.66
CA GLY A 274 20.78 11.91 5.38
C GLY A 274 19.60 11.72 6.34
N ARG A 275 18.39 11.64 5.77
CA ARG A 275 17.19 10.89 6.17
C ARG A 275 15.99 11.65 5.58
N TYR A 276 15.25 11.03 4.65
CA TYR A 276 13.90 11.49 4.26
C TYR A 276 12.94 11.64 5.46
N ASP A 277 13.37 11.15 6.64
CA ASP A 277 12.63 11.10 7.89
C ASP A 277 13.24 11.99 9.00
N ARG A 278 14.28 12.77 8.70
CA ARG A 278 14.66 13.91 9.55
C ARG A 278 14.36 15.18 8.77
N PHE A 279 13.07 15.45 8.58
CA PHE A 279 12.57 16.76 9.00
C PHE A 279 12.98 16.89 10.45
N SER A 280 14.19 17.40 10.62
CA SER A 280 14.80 17.47 11.92
C SER A 280 13.85 18.31 12.75
N LYS A 281 13.58 17.88 13.98
CA LYS A 281 13.01 18.77 15.00
C LYS A 281 13.64 20.17 14.98
N LYS A 282 14.87 20.31 14.44
CA LYS A 282 15.59 21.54 14.17
C LYS A 282 15.04 22.37 13.00
N GLU A 283 14.70 21.82 11.83
CA GLU A 283 14.07 22.59 10.73
C GLU A 283 12.64 23.04 11.07
N GLN A 284 11.99 22.34 12.00
CA GLN A 284 10.68 22.70 12.56
C GLN A 284 10.79 23.61 13.80
N ALA A 285 11.97 23.69 14.44
CA ALA A 285 12.23 24.55 15.61
C ALA A 285 12.95 25.85 15.24
N ASP A 286 13.72 25.86 14.14
CA ASP A 286 14.37 27.03 13.57
C ASP A 286 13.32 27.82 12.75
N ASN A 287 12.27 28.31 13.43
CA ASN A 287 11.14 29.08 12.88
C ASN A 287 11.52 30.49 12.38
N ASP A 288 12.80 30.87 12.44
CA ASP A 288 13.22 32.25 12.17
C ASP A 288 13.69 32.51 10.73
N SER A 289 13.77 31.51 9.83
CA SER A 289 14.25 31.79 8.44
C SER A 289 13.71 30.94 7.29
N ALA A 290 12.91 29.90 7.52
CA ALA A 290 12.28 29.17 6.42
C ALA A 290 10.82 29.59 6.30
N SER A 291 10.41 30.16 5.16
CA SER A 291 9.01 30.45 4.87
C SER A 291 8.14 29.24 5.24
N PRO A 292 7.03 29.44 5.98
CA PRO A 292 6.17 28.34 6.40
C PRO A 292 5.76 27.53 5.15
N ARG A 293 6.14 26.25 5.13
CA ARG A 293 5.77 25.36 4.03
C ARG A 293 4.27 25.08 4.14
N THR A 294 3.57 25.27 3.03
CA THR A 294 2.12 25.06 2.99
C THR A 294 1.86 23.66 2.44
N PRO A 295 1.20 22.77 3.18
CA PRO A 295 0.80 21.47 2.64
C PRO A 295 0.09 21.62 1.30
N VAL A 296 0.43 20.79 0.32
CA VAL A 296 -0.25 20.83 -0.98
C VAL A 296 -1.74 20.57 -0.76
N GLN A 297 -2.58 21.39 -1.37
CA GLN A 297 -4.03 21.21 -1.30
C GLN A 297 -4.46 20.31 -2.46
N SER A 298 -4.96 19.12 -2.16
CA SER A 298 -5.59 18.26 -3.16
C SER A 298 -7.06 18.61 -3.32
N ARG A 299 -7.55 18.52 -4.56
CA ARG A 299 -8.96 18.77 -4.89
C ARG A 299 -9.71 17.45 -5.07
N PRO A 300 -10.90 17.30 -4.47
CA PRO A 300 -11.75 16.16 -4.76
C PRO A 300 -12.07 16.07 -6.25
N LEU A 301 -11.91 14.88 -6.84
CA LEU A 301 -12.12 14.61 -8.25
C LEU A 301 -13.60 14.78 -8.63
N GLN A 302 -13.92 15.82 -9.41
CA GLN A 302 -15.30 16.10 -9.83
C GLN A 302 -15.74 15.21 -10.99
N HIS A 303 -14.82 14.97 -11.93
CA HIS A 303 -15.02 14.13 -13.10
C HIS A 303 -13.77 13.29 -13.33
N PRO A 304 -13.92 12.11 -13.96
CA PRO A 304 -12.76 11.31 -14.29
C PRO A 304 -11.75 12.04 -15.17
N THR A 305 -10.47 11.77 -14.93
CA THR A 305 -9.35 12.31 -15.70
C THR A 305 -8.57 11.18 -16.37
N ASP A 306 -7.67 11.53 -17.27
CA ASP A 306 -6.68 10.60 -17.83
C ASP A 306 -5.83 9.94 -16.75
N LEU A 307 -5.50 10.67 -15.68
CA LEU A 307 -4.77 10.18 -14.52
C LEU A 307 -5.59 9.18 -13.69
N SER A 308 -6.84 9.50 -13.34
CA SER A 308 -7.69 8.54 -12.60
C SER A 308 -7.98 7.28 -13.43
N GLN A 309 -8.24 7.44 -14.73
CA GLN A 309 -8.39 6.31 -15.65
C GLN A 309 -7.12 5.45 -15.70
N ALA A 310 -5.93 6.06 -15.75
CA ALA A 310 -4.67 5.32 -15.79
C ALA A 310 -4.49 4.43 -14.56
N VAL A 311 -4.84 4.94 -13.36
CA VAL A 311 -4.83 4.14 -12.13
C VAL A 311 -5.81 2.97 -12.22
N GLU A 312 -7.05 3.23 -12.63
CA GLU A 312 -8.09 2.19 -12.73
C GLU A 312 -7.75 1.13 -13.79
N ASP A 313 -7.18 1.54 -14.92
CA ASP A 313 -6.71 0.63 -15.96
C ASP A 313 -5.58 -0.28 -15.47
N VAL A 314 -4.61 0.27 -14.73
CA VAL A 314 -3.52 -0.51 -14.14
C VAL A 314 -4.06 -1.51 -13.11
N ARG A 315 -4.99 -1.08 -12.25
CA ARG A 315 -5.66 -1.98 -11.30
C ARG A 315 -6.41 -3.10 -12.00
N ARG A 316 -7.17 -2.77 -13.05
CA ARG A 316 -7.90 -3.74 -13.87
C ARG A 316 -6.95 -4.74 -14.52
N ALA A 317 -5.87 -4.27 -15.13
CA ALA A 317 -4.86 -5.11 -15.77
C ALA A 317 -4.17 -6.06 -14.77
N GLY A 318 -3.89 -5.57 -13.55
CA GLY A 318 -3.32 -6.37 -12.46
C GLY A 318 -4.34 -7.20 -11.67
N ASN A 319 -5.64 -7.01 -11.90
CA ASN A 319 -6.72 -7.51 -11.05
C ASN A 319 -6.48 -7.21 -9.55
N ASP A 320 -6.00 -5.99 -9.26
CA ASP A 320 -5.69 -5.52 -7.91
C ASP A 320 -6.73 -4.51 -7.40
N TYR A 321 -7.61 -4.99 -6.53
CA TYR A 321 -8.58 -4.22 -5.76
C TYR A 321 -8.28 -4.32 -4.26
N GLY A 322 -7.00 -4.54 -3.92
CA GLY A 322 -6.46 -4.69 -2.59
C GLY A 322 -6.14 -3.36 -1.89
N GLY A 323 -5.78 -3.44 -0.60
CA GLY A 323 -5.67 -2.31 0.33
C GLY A 323 -4.50 -1.35 0.13
N ASN A 324 -3.78 -1.44 -0.99
CA ASN A 324 -2.73 -0.49 -1.35
C ASN A 324 -3.36 0.74 -2.03
N ASN A 325 -2.87 1.93 -1.73
CA ASN A 325 -3.23 3.17 -2.42
C ASN A 325 -2.43 3.30 -3.71
N TYR A 326 -3.04 3.74 -4.80
CA TYR A 326 -2.35 4.07 -6.04
C TYR A 326 -2.30 5.59 -6.23
N ALA A 327 -1.30 6.04 -6.97
CA ALA A 327 -1.20 7.42 -7.45
C ALA A 327 -0.70 7.40 -8.89
N SER A 328 -0.98 8.47 -9.61
CA SER A 328 -0.44 8.69 -10.94
C SER A 328 -0.04 10.14 -11.13
N LEU A 329 1.07 10.38 -11.81
CA LEU A 329 1.51 11.71 -12.22
C LEU A 329 1.59 11.82 -13.73
N HIS A 330 1.39 13.03 -14.24
CA HIS A 330 1.62 13.36 -15.63
C HIS A 330 2.98 14.05 -15.77
N TYR A 331 3.88 13.48 -16.57
CA TYR A 331 5.10 14.14 -17.00
C TYR A 331 4.89 14.74 -18.39
N ARG A 332 5.25 16.02 -18.53
CA ARG A 332 5.29 16.70 -19.82
C ARG A 332 6.75 16.85 -20.26
N ASP A 333 7.13 16.32 -21.41
CA ASP A 333 8.50 16.48 -21.89
C ASP A 333 8.76 17.95 -22.29
N PRO A 334 9.71 18.66 -21.65
CA PRO A 334 10.01 20.05 -21.98
C PRO A 334 10.59 20.21 -23.39
N SER A 335 11.07 19.14 -24.02
CA SER A 335 11.54 19.19 -25.41
C SER A 335 10.40 19.40 -26.42
N GLY A 336 9.16 19.10 -26.03
CA GLY A 336 8.01 19.11 -26.92
C GLY A 336 8.02 17.98 -27.95
N GLN A 337 8.91 17.00 -27.84
CA GLN A 337 8.95 15.84 -28.72
C GLN A 337 7.64 15.06 -28.63
N ALA A 338 7.02 14.81 -29.78
CA ALA A 338 5.82 13.98 -29.86
C ALA A 338 6.09 12.59 -29.27
N GLY A 339 5.31 12.19 -28.28
CA GLY A 339 5.48 10.94 -27.54
C GLY A 339 6.33 11.05 -26.26
N GLY A 340 7.00 12.18 -26.02
CA GLY A 340 7.82 12.42 -24.83
C GLY A 340 7.03 12.41 -23.51
N ASP A 341 5.77 12.83 -23.54
CA ASP A 341 4.86 12.84 -22.40
C ASP A 341 4.50 11.41 -21.95
N PHE A 342 4.34 11.22 -20.64
CA PHE A 342 3.86 9.95 -20.10
C PHE A 342 3.11 10.12 -18.78
N ILE A 343 2.29 9.11 -18.45
CA ILE A 343 1.68 8.96 -17.13
C ILE A 343 2.42 7.87 -16.38
N LEU A 344 2.87 8.17 -15.17
CA LEU A 344 3.51 7.21 -14.28
C LEU A 344 2.58 6.87 -13.11
N VAL A 345 2.23 5.60 -13.00
CA VAL A 345 1.38 5.02 -11.96
C VAL A 345 2.24 4.22 -10.99
N GLY A 346 1.93 4.27 -9.70
CA GLY A 346 2.59 3.46 -8.69
C GLY A 346 1.70 3.20 -7.49
N SER A 347 1.92 2.06 -6.84
CA SER A 347 1.20 1.69 -5.62
C SER A 347 2.00 2.03 -4.37
N SER A 348 1.30 2.20 -3.26
CA SER A 348 1.90 2.11 -1.94
C SER A 348 2.28 0.65 -1.71
N GLY A 349 3.52 0.36 -1.32
CA GLY A 349 4.01 -1.02 -1.26
C GLY A 349 4.93 -1.32 -0.08
N GLN A 350 5.40 -2.57 -0.02
CA GLN A 350 6.16 -3.17 1.10
C GLN A 350 7.49 -2.47 1.45
N ASN A 351 7.97 -1.60 0.56
CA ASN A 351 9.12 -0.74 0.84
C ASN A 351 8.77 0.49 1.68
N GLY A 352 7.56 0.53 2.27
CA GLY A 352 7.11 1.59 3.18
C GLY A 352 6.87 2.93 2.48
N GLY A 353 6.76 2.92 1.16
CA GLY A 353 6.52 4.09 0.34
C GLY A 353 5.03 4.38 0.22
N HIS A 354 4.65 5.63 0.46
CA HIS A 354 3.37 6.19 0.00
C HIS A 354 3.40 6.32 -1.52
N SER A 355 2.28 6.10 -2.21
CA SER A 355 2.24 6.02 -3.68
C SER A 355 2.76 7.29 -4.35
N GLU A 356 2.51 8.47 -3.77
CA GLU A 356 3.02 9.76 -4.25
C GLU A 356 4.54 9.79 -4.26
N ARG A 357 5.17 9.25 -3.20
CA ARG A 357 6.63 9.14 -3.10
C ARG A 357 7.15 8.07 -4.07
N ALA A 358 6.42 6.98 -4.27
CA ALA A 358 6.82 5.90 -5.16
C ALA A 358 6.98 6.38 -6.61
N ILE A 359 6.06 7.23 -7.08
CA ILE A 359 6.13 7.81 -8.43
C ILE A 359 6.94 9.11 -8.48
N GLY A 360 6.93 9.92 -7.41
CA GLY A 360 7.60 11.22 -7.41
C GLY A 360 9.11 11.14 -7.20
N LEU A 361 9.62 10.20 -6.40
CA LEU A 361 11.06 10.05 -6.16
C LEU A 361 11.86 9.84 -7.46
N PRO A 362 11.46 8.94 -8.37
CA PRO A 362 12.09 8.82 -9.68
C PRO A 362 12.21 10.16 -10.41
N MET A 363 11.16 10.99 -10.39
CA MET A 363 11.16 12.29 -11.07
C MET A 363 12.17 13.23 -10.43
N VAL A 364 12.18 13.32 -9.11
CA VAL A 364 13.12 14.17 -8.34
C VAL A 364 14.57 13.72 -8.56
N HIS A 365 14.83 12.41 -8.54
CA HIS A 365 16.18 11.88 -8.68
C HIS A 365 16.77 12.11 -10.07
N ASN A 366 15.93 12.12 -11.11
CA ASN A 366 16.37 12.31 -12.48
C ASN A 366 16.23 13.76 -12.96
N GLY A 367 15.97 14.71 -12.05
CA GLY A 367 15.86 16.14 -12.37
C GLY A 367 14.61 16.50 -13.21
N MET A 368 13.62 15.63 -13.22
CA MET A 368 12.39 15.73 -14.02
C MET A 368 11.21 16.25 -13.21
N GLN A 369 11.40 16.54 -11.92
CA GLN A 369 10.33 17.01 -11.05
C GLN A 369 9.70 18.31 -11.53
N ASN A 370 10.42 19.15 -12.29
CA ASN A 370 9.95 20.46 -12.76
C ASN A 370 9.03 20.39 -13.98
N ASP A 371 8.82 19.21 -14.56
CA ASP A 371 7.86 19.01 -15.66
C ASP A 371 6.71 18.04 -15.28
N VAL A 372 6.53 17.80 -13.98
CA VAL A 372 5.39 17.07 -13.43
C VAL A 372 4.20 18.03 -13.29
N THR A 373 3.27 18.01 -14.23
CA THR A 373 2.22 19.04 -14.30
C THR A 373 0.98 18.73 -13.47
N ARG A 374 0.66 17.44 -13.29
CA ARG A 374 -0.56 16.98 -12.62
C ARG A 374 -0.27 15.73 -11.79
N LEU A 375 -0.96 15.59 -10.66
CA LEU A 375 -0.90 14.46 -9.74
C LEU A 375 -2.32 14.05 -9.36
N TYR A 376 -2.59 12.75 -9.45
CA TYR A 376 -3.79 12.12 -8.94
C TYR A 376 -3.40 11.07 -7.90
N THR A 377 -4.21 10.97 -6.87
CA THR A 377 -4.04 10.02 -5.77
C THR A 377 -5.39 9.38 -5.47
N GLU A 378 -5.45 8.08 -5.21
CA GLU A 378 -6.76 7.51 -4.89
C GLU A 378 -7.28 8.02 -3.54
N ARG A 379 -6.37 8.32 -2.61
CA ARG A 379 -6.66 8.95 -1.34
C ARG A 379 -6.02 10.32 -1.31
N ALA A 380 -6.69 11.29 -0.70
CA ALA A 380 -6.07 12.59 -0.43
C ALA A 380 -4.68 12.41 0.21
N PRO A 381 -3.65 13.17 -0.22
CA PRO A 381 -2.30 13.03 0.31
C PRO A 381 -2.28 13.03 1.83
N CYS A 382 -1.57 12.06 2.40
CA CYS A 382 -1.53 11.87 3.83
C CYS A 382 -0.98 13.10 4.57
N GLN A 383 -1.70 13.61 5.58
CA GLN A 383 -1.18 14.68 6.43
C GLN A 383 -0.22 14.13 7.50
N VAL A 384 0.57 15.01 8.11
CA VAL A 384 1.47 14.63 9.22
C VAL A 384 0.63 14.21 10.44
N PHE A 385 0.81 12.96 10.90
CA PHE A 385 0.18 12.47 12.12
C PHE A 385 0.74 13.20 13.36
N PRO A 386 -0.09 13.80 14.22
CA PRO A 386 0.37 14.57 15.39
C PRO A 386 1.22 13.76 16.39
N ARG A 387 0.98 12.45 16.50
CA ARG A 387 1.63 11.58 17.50
C ARG A 387 2.85 10.83 16.98
N THR A 388 2.92 10.55 15.69
CA THR A 388 3.94 9.67 15.10
C THR A 388 4.79 10.36 14.03
N GLY A 389 4.53 11.64 13.74
CA GLY A 389 5.24 12.37 12.69
C GLY A 389 5.03 11.71 11.34
N GLY A 390 3.75 11.44 11.01
CA GLY A 390 3.36 10.64 9.84
C GLY A 390 4.01 11.08 8.53
N ALA A 391 3.84 10.29 7.48
CA ALA A 391 4.63 10.47 6.26
C ALA A 391 4.46 11.81 5.54
N GLY A 392 3.46 12.64 5.87
CA GLY A 392 3.36 14.02 5.39
C GLY A 392 3.50 14.09 3.87
N CYS A 393 2.69 13.29 3.17
CA CYS A 393 2.69 13.20 1.71
C CYS A 393 2.36 14.57 1.11
N ASP A 394 1.45 15.30 1.74
CA ASP A 394 1.06 16.66 1.40
C ASP A 394 2.24 17.65 1.40
N LEU A 395 3.06 17.62 2.45
CA LEU A 395 4.29 18.39 2.59
C LEU A 395 5.38 17.89 1.65
N TRP A 396 5.49 16.57 1.45
CA TRP A 396 6.49 15.99 0.57
C TRP A 396 6.24 16.39 -0.90
N VAL A 397 4.99 16.31 -1.35
CA VAL A 397 4.58 16.75 -2.68
C VAL A 397 4.85 18.25 -2.83
N ASP A 398 4.49 19.05 -1.81
CA ASP A 398 4.79 20.48 -1.85
C ASP A 398 6.30 20.74 -2.01
N MET A 399 7.11 20.04 -1.24
CA MET A 399 8.55 20.24 -1.18
C MET A 399 9.34 19.80 -2.40
N HIS A 400 8.80 18.87 -3.17
CA HIS A 400 9.55 18.24 -4.24
C HIS A 400 8.93 18.42 -5.62
N LEU A 401 7.60 18.56 -5.69
CA LEU A 401 6.87 18.64 -6.95
C LEU A 401 6.14 19.99 -7.13
N ASN A 402 5.76 20.67 -6.04
CA ASN A 402 5.13 21.98 -6.07
C ASN A 402 6.15 23.10 -5.78
N GLY A 403 5.85 24.36 -6.09
CA GLY A 403 6.55 25.51 -5.52
C GLY A 403 7.32 26.40 -6.51
N PRO A 404 7.84 27.56 -6.05
CA PRO A 404 8.45 28.58 -6.90
C PRO A 404 9.67 28.04 -7.64
N GLY A 405 9.72 28.21 -8.97
CA GLY A 405 10.77 27.67 -9.83
C GLY A 405 10.61 26.18 -10.18
N ARG A 406 9.45 25.58 -9.84
CA ARG A 406 9.03 24.24 -10.26
C ARG A 406 7.65 24.33 -10.91
N ASN A 407 6.82 23.30 -10.77
CA ASN A 407 5.43 23.32 -11.20
C ASN A 407 4.61 24.15 -10.20
N SER A 408 4.25 25.37 -10.58
CA SER A 408 3.31 26.17 -9.81
C SER A 408 2.27 26.81 -10.73
N PRO A 409 0.97 26.46 -10.60
CA PRO A 409 0.42 25.49 -9.64
C PRO A 409 0.52 24.03 -10.13
N LEU A 410 1.01 23.11 -9.30
CA LEU A 410 0.80 21.67 -9.49
C LEU A 410 -0.67 21.34 -9.23
N GLU A 411 -1.36 20.74 -10.20
CA GLU A 411 -2.73 20.26 -9.98
C GLU A 411 -2.68 18.92 -9.24
N VAL A 412 -3.23 18.89 -8.01
CA VAL A 412 -3.35 17.65 -7.22
C VAL A 412 -4.82 17.31 -7.04
N SER A 413 -5.21 16.08 -7.37
CA SER A 413 -6.58 15.59 -7.22
C SER A 413 -6.65 14.25 -6.49
N HIS A 414 -7.82 13.96 -5.90
CA HIS A 414 -8.06 12.69 -5.21
C HIS A 414 -9.50 12.18 -5.33
N VAL A 415 -9.70 10.86 -5.30
CA VAL A 415 -11.06 10.26 -5.37
C VAL A 415 -11.65 9.94 -4.00
N ALA A 416 -10.83 9.61 -2.99
CA ALA A 416 -11.28 9.30 -1.65
C ALA A 416 -10.66 10.24 -0.61
N ASP A 417 -11.47 10.76 0.29
CA ASP A 417 -10.97 11.60 1.38
C ASP A 417 -10.06 10.82 2.33
N PHE A 418 -9.09 11.54 2.88
CA PHE A 418 -8.20 11.01 3.90
C PHE A 418 -7.94 12.04 4.99
N ASP A 419 -8.14 11.62 6.23
CA ASP A 419 -7.89 12.41 7.43
C ASP A 419 -7.06 11.58 8.41
N SER A 420 -5.79 11.96 8.56
CA SER A 420 -4.86 11.33 9.50
C SER A 420 -5.24 11.54 10.97
N THR A 421 -6.09 12.53 11.30
CA THR A 421 -6.53 12.76 12.68
C THR A 421 -7.54 11.71 13.15
N ARG A 422 -8.19 11.00 12.22
CA ARG A 422 -9.05 9.85 12.52
C ARG A 422 -8.21 8.65 12.99
N LEU A 423 -8.33 8.34 14.28
CA LEU A 423 -7.56 7.29 14.94
C LEU A 423 -8.09 5.88 14.62
N ASP A 424 -9.40 5.74 14.42
CA ASP A 424 -10.00 4.47 14.01
C ASP A 424 -9.65 4.18 12.54
N GLY A 425 -8.95 3.07 12.32
CA GLY A 425 -8.47 2.70 10.99
C GLY A 425 -9.61 2.39 10.01
N ALA A 426 -10.74 1.85 10.49
CA ALA A 426 -11.87 1.52 9.65
C ALA A 426 -12.60 2.79 9.20
N ASP A 427 -12.84 3.73 10.10
CA ASP A 427 -13.38 5.05 9.78
C ASP A 427 -12.44 5.80 8.82
N ARG A 428 -11.15 5.92 9.18
CA ARG A 428 -10.13 6.59 8.35
C ARG A 428 -10.04 6.04 6.92
N ASN A 429 -10.15 4.72 6.76
CA ASN A 429 -10.09 4.06 5.45
C ASN A 429 -11.48 3.90 4.79
N GLY A 430 -12.56 4.29 5.47
CA GLY A 430 -13.94 4.06 5.02
C GLY A 430 -14.24 4.57 3.62
N PRO A 431 -13.88 5.81 3.25
CA PRO A 431 -14.11 6.31 1.90
C PRO A 431 -13.35 5.53 0.83
N PHE A 432 -12.07 5.23 1.07
CA PHE A 432 -11.24 4.44 0.16
C PHE A 432 -11.78 3.00 -0.01
N ASN A 433 -12.23 2.37 1.07
CA ASN A 433 -12.80 1.02 0.99
C ASN A 433 -14.09 0.98 0.16
N ARG A 434 -14.93 2.04 0.22
CA ARG A 434 -16.10 2.16 -0.64
C ARG A 434 -15.72 2.34 -2.10
N TYR A 435 -14.73 3.21 -2.37
CA TYR A 435 -14.19 3.37 -3.73
C TYR A 435 -13.70 2.05 -4.30
N MET A 436 -12.88 1.30 -3.55
CA MET A 436 -12.37 0.00 -3.99
C MET A 436 -13.48 -1.02 -4.24
N PHE A 437 -14.52 -1.05 -3.40
CA PHE A 437 -15.68 -1.93 -3.59
C PHE A 437 -16.43 -1.60 -4.88
N ASP A 438 -16.77 -0.32 -5.09
CA ASP A 438 -17.48 0.12 -6.30
C ASP A 438 -16.64 -0.10 -7.55
N LEU A 439 -15.33 0.15 -7.48
CA LEU A 439 -14.40 -0.06 -8.60
C LEU A 439 -14.36 -1.53 -9.02
N GLU A 440 -14.28 -2.43 -8.03
CA GLU A 440 -14.30 -3.87 -8.30
C GLU A 440 -15.64 -4.29 -8.93
N GLN A 441 -16.78 -3.81 -8.42
CA GLN A 441 -18.08 -4.11 -9.03
C GLN A 441 -18.18 -3.55 -10.46
N HIS A 442 -17.72 -2.33 -10.67
CA HIS A 442 -17.75 -1.66 -11.97
C HIS A 442 -16.96 -2.46 -13.01
N HIS A 443 -15.74 -2.88 -12.67
CA HIS A 443 -14.90 -3.66 -13.58
C HIS A 443 -15.41 -5.09 -13.76
N ARG A 444 -15.97 -5.71 -12.73
CA ARG A 444 -16.59 -7.04 -12.81
C ARG A 444 -17.82 -7.05 -13.73
N ALA A 445 -18.54 -5.94 -13.80
CA ALA A 445 -19.63 -5.73 -14.76
C ALA A 445 -19.15 -5.53 -16.21
N GLY A 446 -17.83 -5.53 -16.45
CA GLY A 446 -17.24 -5.32 -17.77
C GLY A 446 -17.16 -3.85 -18.17
N ASN A 447 -17.45 -2.91 -17.27
CA ASN A 447 -17.36 -1.50 -17.57
C ASN A 447 -15.88 -1.07 -17.60
N THR A 448 -15.51 -0.38 -18.67
CA THR A 448 -14.16 0.17 -18.87
C THR A 448 -14.06 1.66 -18.58
N SER A 449 -15.21 2.32 -18.46
CA SER A 449 -15.28 3.72 -18.06
C SER A 449 -14.72 3.91 -16.66
N PRO A 450 -14.13 5.08 -16.38
CA PRO A 450 -13.59 5.36 -15.07
C PRO A 450 -14.72 5.74 -14.10
N LEU A 451 -14.54 5.43 -12.82
CA LEU A 451 -15.49 5.89 -11.81
C LEU A 451 -15.45 7.40 -11.65
N ALA A 452 -16.64 8.01 -11.59
CA ALA A 452 -16.83 9.42 -11.34
C ALA A 452 -17.25 9.67 -9.89
N GLY A 453 -16.88 10.85 -9.37
CA GLY A 453 -17.31 11.33 -8.06
C GLY A 453 -16.28 11.15 -6.96
N VAL A 454 -16.62 11.66 -5.79
CA VAL A 454 -15.75 11.69 -4.61
C VAL A 454 -16.34 10.81 -3.53
N TYR A 455 -15.51 9.93 -2.99
CA TYR A 455 -15.80 9.15 -1.82
C TYR A 455 -15.38 9.96 -0.60
N THR A 456 -16.34 10.65 0.00
CA THR A 456 -16.12 11.42 1.22
C THR A 456 -16.42 10.60 2.45
N TYR A 457 -16.00 11.08 3.62
CA TYR A 457 -16.47 10.53 4.88
C TYR A 457 -17.99 10.67 4.96
N ARG A 458 -18.68 9.55 5.25
CA ARG A 458 -20.06 9.64 5.71
C ARG A 458 -19.97 10.37 7.05
N TYR A 459 -20.68 11.50 7.18
CA TYR A 459 -20.73 12.26 8.42
C TYR A 459 -20.97 11.29 9.61
N PRO A 460 -20.31 11.49 10.76
CA PRO A 460 -20.70 10.80 11.98
C PRO A 460 -22.17 11.04 12.32
#